data_AF-A0A973N4D0-F1
#
_entry.id   AF-A0A973N4D0-F1
#
_cell.length_a   1.000
_cell.length_b   1.000
_cell.length_c   1.000
_cell.angle_alpha   90.00
_cell.angle_beta   90.00
_cell.angle_gamma   90.00
#
_symmetry.space_group_name_H-M   'P 1'
#
loop_
_entity.id
_entity.type
_entity.pdbx_description
1 polymer ?
#
loop_
_entity_poly.entity_id
_entity_poly.type
_entity_poly.pdbx_seq_one_letter_code
_entity_poly.pdbx_strand_id
1 'polypeptide(L)'
;MIRSFLTVSTGTLASRLLGFARDSLIAALLGTGAVADAFLAAFQLVNVVRRLLSEGALNAALIPAWLRARDRDGEAAAAAFAGRVLGTVSAFLVAISIGIALVMPLIITVIAPGFLGSSTLDLTVQNARLMLPYLAFAGPVTVLMGLLNAQGRFALTAFSPLLFNIALIVAIAVLLVWDADAAFAAWMLAATVGIAGLLQLLMLLSQRSARLATPLRVGFDKDMRGFFAKA
;
A
#
# COMPACT_ATOMS: atom_id res chain seq x y z
N MET A 1 -1.76 27.29 -6.47
CA MET A 1 -2.72 26.54 -5.63
C MET A 1 -3.80 25.84 -6.47
N ILE A 2 -4.53 26.53 -7.36
CA ILE A 2 -5.61 25.93 -8.19
C ILE A 2 -5.13 24.75 -9.05
N ARG A 3 -3.99 24.86 -9.74
CA ARG A 3 -3.44 23.77 -10.56
C ARG A 3 -3.11 22.51 -9.73
N SER A 4 -2.51 22.67 -8.55
CA SER A 4 -2.19 21.55 -7.64
C SER A 4 -3.45 20.91 -7.08
N PHE A 5 -4.42 21.72 -6.68
CA PHE A 5 -5.74 21.26 -6.24
C PHE A 5 -6.45 20.45 -7.33
N LEU A 6 -6.53 20.98 -8.56
CA LEU A 6 -7.15 20.28 -9.69
C LEU A 6 -6.44 18.95 -10.00
N THR A 7 -5.10 18.93 -9.93
CA THR A 7 -4.31 17.71 -10.17
C THR A 7 -4.63 16.63 -9.13
N VAL A 8 -4.62 16.98 -7.85
CA VAL A 8 -4.88 16.03 -6.75
C VAL A 8 -6.33 15.55 -6.79
N SER A 9 -7.29 16.45 -7.00
CA SER A 9 -8.72 16.12 -7.10
C SER A 9 -9.00 15.19 -8.29
N THR A 10 -8.42 15.48 -9.45
CA THR A 10 -8.57 14.64 -10.66
C THR A 10 -7.91 13.28 -10.47
N GLY A 11 -6.70 13.23 -9.91
CA GLY A 11 -6.03 11.97 -9.61
C GLY A 11 -6.81 11.11 -8.60
N THR A 12 -7.42 11.75 -7.60
CA THR A 12 -8.26 11.08 -6.61
C THR A 12 -9.53 10.49 -7.24
N LEU A 13 -10.23 11.29 -8.06
CA LEU A 13 -11.43 10.82 -8.79
C LEU A 13 -11.08 9.68 -9.75
N ALA A 14 -10.01 9.83 -10.54
CA ALA A 14 -9.54 8.78 -11.45
C ALA A 14 -9.22 7.50 -10.70
N SER A 15 -8.51 7.58 -9.56
CA SER A 15 -8.19 6.44 -8.71
C SER A 15 -9.45 5.73 -8.20
N ARG A 16 -10.49 6.49 -7.80
CA ARG A 16 -11.77 5.93 -7.35
C ARG A 16 -12.53 5.24 -8.49
N LEU A 17 -12.59 5.86 -9.66
CA LEU A 17 -13.23 5.27 -10.84
C LEU A 17 -12.52 4.00 -11.29
N LEU A 18 -11.18 4.00 -11.34
CA LEU A 18 -10.40 2.78 -11.63
C LEU A 18 -10.60 1.71 -10.56
N GLY A 19 -10.67 2.10 -9.27
CA GLY A 19 -10.95 1.17 -8.18
C GLY A 19 -12.32 0.51 -8.34
N PHE A 20 -13.36 1.29 -8.66
CA PHE A 20 -14.69 0.78 -8.94
C PHE A 20 -14.72 -0.16 -10.16
N ALA A 21 -14.03 0.21 -11.25
CA ALA A 21 -13.93 -0.64 -12.43
C ALA A 21 -13.22 -1.96 -12.11
N ARG A 22 -12.11 -1.92 -11.37
CA ARG A 22 -11.40 -3.10 -10.87
C ARG A 22 -12.32 -4.00 -10.05
N ASP A 23 -13.06 -3.44 -9.10
CA ASP A 23 -13.93 -4.22 -8.22
C ASP A 23 -15.09 -4.88 -9.00
N SER A 24 -15.64 -4.17 -9.99
CA SER A 24 -16.64 -4.72 -10.92
C SER A 24 -16.06 -5.87 -11.76
N LEU A 25 -14.83 -5.73 -12.23
CA LEU A 25 -14.14 -6.77 -13.00
C LEU A 25 -13.78 -7.99 -12.14
N ILE A 26 -13.41 -7.79 -10.87
CA ILE A 26 -13.20 -8.90 -9.91
C ILE A 26 -14.51 -9.68 -9.74
N ALA A 27 -15.63 -8.98 -9.57
CA ALA A 27 -16.94 -9.63 -9.47
C ALA A 27 -17.32 -10.39 -10.75
N ALA A 28 -16.98 -9.85 -11.94
CA ALA A 28 -17.21 -10.54 -13.21
C ALA A 28 -16.32 -11.79 -13.37
N LEU A 29 -15.07 -11.74 -12.91
CA LEU A 29 -14.12 -12.84 -13.03
C LEU A 29 -14.35 -13.95 -12.00
N LEU A 30 -14.61 -13.61 -10.74
CA LEU A 30 -14.78 -14.59 -9.66
C LEU A 30 -16.23 -15.03 -9.46
N GLY A 31 -17.20 -14.28 -9.99
CA GLY A 31 -18.62 -14.55 -9.85
C GLY A 31 -19.11 -14.42 -8.41
N THR A 32 -20.08 -15.27 -8.05
CA THR A 32 -20.62 -15.39 -6.69
C THR A 32 -20.32 -16.78 -6.14
N GLY A 33 -19.91 -16.86 -4.88
CA GLY A 33 -19.61 -18.13 -4.21
C GLY A 33 -18.40 -18.07 -3.28
N ALA A 34 -18.07 -19.20 -2.68
CA ALA A 34 -17.06 -19.30 -1.62
C ALA A 34 -15.69 -18.71 -2.00
N VAL A 35 -15.24 -18.91 -3.24
CA VAL A 35 -13.95 -18.37 -3.71
C VAL A 35 -13.97 -16.84 -3.79
N ALA A 36 -15.04 -16.28 -4.33
CA ALA A 36 -15.23 -14.83 -4.41
C ALA A 36 -15.31 -14.22 -3.01
N ASP A 37 -16.09 -14.82 -2.11
CA ASP A 37 -16.24 -14.36 -0.72
C ASP A 37 -14.90 -14.39 0.02
N ALA A 38 -14.13 -15.47 -0.13
CA ALA A 38 -12.81 -15.62 0.46
C ALA A 38 -11.83 -14.56 -0.06
N PHE A 39 -11.80 -14.35 -1.38
CA PHE A 39 -10.95 -13.34 -1.99
C PHE A 39 -11.32 -11.93 -1.52
N LEU A 40 -12.61 -11.58 -1.52
CA LEU A 40 -13.08 -10.26 -1.13
C LEU A 40 -12.81 -9.97 0.35
N ALA A 41 -12.99 -10.95 1.24
CA ALA A 41 -12.65 -10.80 2.66
C ALA A 41 -11.14 -10.56 2.87
N ALA A 42 -10.29 -11.35 2.20
CA ALA A 42 -8.84 -11.16 2.22
C ALA A 42 -8.43 -9.79 1.64
N PHE A 43 -9.03 -9.40 0.52
CA PHE A 43 -8.74 -8.13 -0.15
C PHE A 43 -9.19 -6.93 0.66
N GLN A 44 -10.32 -7.06 1.38
CA GLN A 44 -10.81 -6.03 2.29
C GLN A 44 -9.82 -5.78 3.44
N LEU A 45 -9.26 -6.83 4.03
CA LEU A 45 -8.21 -6.70 5.06
C LEU A 45 -7.05 -5.85 4.54
N VAL A 46 -6.58 -6.12 3.32
CA VAL A 46 -5.47 -5.38 2.70
C VAL A 46 -5.87 -3.92 2.45
N ASN A 47 -7.08 -3.67 1.96
CA ASN A 47 -7.57 -2.31 1.71
C ASN A 47 -7.71 -1.50 3.00
N VAL A 48 -8.16 -2.10 4.11
CA VAL A 48 -8.21 -1.44 5.42
C VAL A 48 -6.82 -1.01 5.85
N VAL A 49 -5.85 -1.92 5.81
CA VAL A 49 -4.47 -1.61 6.22
C VAL A 49 -3.87 -0.52 5.32
N ARG A 50 -4.08 -0.61 4.00
CA ARG A 50 -3.66 0.42 3.04
C ARG A 50 -4.23 1.80 3.38
N ARG A 51 -5.51 1.86 3.75
CA ARG A 51 -6.19 3.09 4.14
C ARG A 51 -5.60 3.65 5.43
N LEU A 52 -5.39 2.82 6.45
CA LEU A 52 -4.75 3.24 7.72
C LEU A 52 -3.37 3.86 7.51
N LEU A 53 -2.54 3.29 6.62
CA LEU A 53 -1.24 3.85 6.27
C LEU A 53 -1.36 5.18 5.53
N SER A 54 -2.32 5.29 4.62
CA SER A 54 -2.47 6.45 3.73
C SER A 54 -3.21 7.64 4.38
N GLU A 55 -4.16 7.38 5.28
CA GLU A 55 -5.12 8.34 5.83
C GLU A 55 -4.56 9.26 6.94
N GLY A 56 -3.26 9.24 7.21
CA GLY A 56 -2.58 10.53 7.37
C GLY A 56 -2.01 10.92 8.71
N ALA A 57 -1.79 10.01 9.67
CA ALA A 57 -0.96 10.38 10.82
C ALA A 57 0.52 10.51 10.41
N LEU A 58 1.02 9.51 9.65
CA LEU A 58 2.40 9.49 9.18
C LEU A 58 2.72 10.69 8.26
N ASN A 59 1.89 10.95 7.26
CA ASN A 59 2.11 12.06 6.32
C ASN A 59 1.95 13.45 6.98
N ALA A 60 0.97 13.62 7.88
CA ALA A 60 0.77 14.88 8.59
C ALA A 60 1.93 15.21 9.53
N ALA A 61 2.57 14.21 10.14
CA ALA A 61 3.76 14.41 10.96
C ALA A 61 5.04 14.53 10.11
N LEU A 62 5.13 13.80 8.99
CA LEU A 62 6.36 13.67 8.20
C LEU A 62 6.68 14.96 7.44
N ILE A 63 5.69 15.56 6.78
CA ILE A 63 5.92 16.74 5.94
C ILE A 63 6.46 17.92 6.78
N PRO A 64 5.84 18.31 7.91
CA PRO A 64 6.36 19.41 8.73
C PRO A 64 7.68 19.08 9.44
N ALA A 65 7.93 17.81 9.78
CA ALA A 65 9.21 17.40 10.36
C ALA A 65 10.34 17.50 9.33
N TRP A 66 10.09 17.04 8.10
CA TRP A 66 11.05 17.11 6.99
C TRP A 66 11.35 18.56 6.60
N LEU A 67 10.32 19.41 6.47
CA LEU A 67 10.50 20.84 6.18
C LEU A 67 11.34 21.53 7.26
N ARG A 68 11.08 21.26 8.55
CA ARG A 68 11.88 21.82 9.65
C ARG A 68 13.34 21.38 9.61
N ALA A 69 13.61 20.10 9.32
CA ALA A 69 14.97 19.59 9.18
C ALA A 69 15.69 20.25 7.99
N ARG A 70 14.99 20.46 6.88
CA ARG A 70 15.53 21.14 5.70
C ARG A 70 15.84 22.61 5.98
N ASP A 71 14.91 23.32 6.61
CA ASP A 71 15.01 24.76 6.80
C ASP A 71 16.04 25.12 7.91
N ARG A 72 16.27 24.23 8.89
CA ARG A 72 17.26 24.44 9.96
C ARG A 72 18.65 23.92 9.61
N ASP A 73 18.73 22.69 9.11
CA ASP A 73 19.97 21.92 9.04
C ASP A 73 20.37 21.59 7.58
N GLY A 74 19.62 22.09 6.61
CA GLY A 74 19.87 21.94 5.18
C GLY A 74 19.37 20.63 4.56
N GLU A 75 19.52 20.54 3.24
CA GLU A 75 19.03 19.41 2.43
C GLU A 75 19.61 18.05 2.85
N ALA A 76 20.89 18.01 3.26
CA ALA A 76 21.54 16.78 3.68
C ALA A 76 20.94 16.20 4.98
N ALA A 77 20.59 17.07 5.93
CA ALA A 77 19.94 16.64 7.18
C ALA A 77 18.50 16.17 6.93
N ALA A 78 17.75 16.87 6.06
CA ALA A 78 16.41 16.47 5.64
C ALA A 78 16.42 15.09 4.94
N ALA A 79 17.40 14.87 4.06
CA ALA A 79 17.64 13.59 3.41
C ALA A 79 17.96 12.45 4.40
N ALA A 80 18.82 12.71 5.39
CA ALA A 80 19.15 11.74 6.41
C ALA A 80 17.95 11.43 7.34
N PHE A 81 17.13 12.43 7.66
CA PHE A 81 15.88 12.24 8.39
C PHE A 81 14.88 11.38 7.59
N ALA A 82 14.66 11.71 6.32
CA ALA A 82 13.82 10.93 5.43
C ALA A 82 14.30 9.48 5.28
N GLY A 83 15.62 9.26 5.17
CA GLY A 83 16.24 7.93 5.13
C GLY A 83 16.01 7.11 6.40
N ARG A 84 16.03 7.78 7.57
CA ARG A 84 15.72 7.17 8.88
C ARG A 84 14.25 6.76 9.01
N VAL A 85 13.34 7.66 8.63
CA VAL A 85 11.89 7.37 8.64
C VAL A 85 11.58 6.23 7.68
N LEU A 86 12.07 6.29 6.45
CA LEU A 86 11.86 5.27 5.44
C LEU A 86 12.38 3.91 5.88
N GLY A 87 13.61 3.85 6.40
CA GLY A 87 14.21 2.62 6.91
C GLY A 87 13.42 2.03 8.08
N THR A 88 13.05 2.86 9.05
CA THR A 88 12.35 2.37 10.25
C THR A 88 10.91 1.94 9.98
N VAL A 89 10.15 2.73 9.21
CA VAL A 89 8.78 2.37 8.81
C VAL A 89 8.79 1.08 7.98
N SER A 90 9.74 0.94 7.06
CA SER A 90 9.87 -0.29 6.26
C SER A 90 10.20 -1.50 7.12
N ALA A 91 11.20 -1.39 8.01
CA ALA A 91 11.59 -2.48 8.90
C ALA A 91 10.44 -2.89 9.84
N PHE A 92 9.74 -1.92 10.42
CA PHE A 92 8.57 -2.16 11.26
C PHE A 92 7.45 -2.87 10.50
N LEU A 93 7.14 -2.41 9.27
CA LEU A 93 6.06 -3.00 8.48
C LEU A 93 6.40 -4.36 7.90
N VAL A 94 7.68 -4.63 7.59
CA VAL A 94 8.13 -5.98 7.25
C VAL A 94 7.97 -6.92 8.46
N ALA A 95 8.42 -6.48 9.64
CA ALA A 95 8.31 -7.29 10.86
C ALA A 95 6.84 -7.59 11.22
N ILE A 96 5.97 -6.57 11.19
CA ILE A 96 4.54 -6.75 11.50
C ILE A 96 3.84 -7.59 10.42
N SER A 97 4.22 -7.44 9.14
CA SER A 97 3.69 -8.25 8.04
C SER A 97 4.01 -9.73 8.27
N ILE A 98 5.25 -10.07 8.65
CA ILE A 98 5.60 -11.45 8.99
C ILE A 98 4.78 -11.94 10.19
N GLY A 99 4.65 -11.14 11.26
CA GLY A 99 3.84 -11.50 12.42
C GLY A 99 2.37 -11.77 12.07
N ILE A 100 1.76 -10.88 11.29
CA ILE A 100 0.38 -11.01 10.79
C ILE A 100 0.22 -12.27 9.92
N ALA A 101 1.22 -12.63 9.11
CA ALA A 101 1.17 -13.83 8.27
C ALA A 101 1.01 -15.12 9.10
N LEU A 102 1.73 -15.17 10.23
CA LEU A 102 1.73 -16.31 11.14
C LEU A 102 0.39 -16.46 11.84
N VAL A 103 -0.16 -15.37 12.36
CA VAL A 103 -1.46 -15.36 13.08
C VAL A 103 -2.66 -15.13 12.15
N MET A 104 -2.47 -15.15 10.83
CA MET A 104 -3.53 -14.89 9.84
C MET A 104 -4.81 -15.74 10.05
N PRO A 105 -4.73 -17.05 10.35
CA PRO A 105 -5.94 -17.83 10.62
C PRO A 105 -6.81 -17.23 11.72
N LEU A 106 -6.18 -16.82 12.83
CA LEU A 106 -6.88 -16.19 13.95
C LEU A 106 -7.50 -14.86 13.53
N ILE A 107 -6.77 -14.04 12.78
CA ILE A 107 -7.28 -12.76 12.27
C ILE A 107 -8.52 -12.98 11.41
N ILE A 108 -8.48 -13.92 10.47
CA ILE A 108 -9.64 -14.21 9.61
C ILE A 108 -10.81 -14.77 10.41
N THR A 109 -10.58 -15.61 11.43
CA THR A 109 -11.67 -16.11 12.28
C THR A 109 -12.43 -15.01 13.02
N VAL A 110 -11.74 -13.92 13.37
CA VAL A 110 -12.35 -12.75 14.04
C VAL A 110 -13.05 -11.84 13.04
N ILE A 111 -12.45 -11.62 11.87
CA ILE A 111 -13.00 -10.70 10.85
C ILE A 111 -14.17 -11.33 10.09
N ALA A 112 -14.09 -12.64 9.83
CA ALA A 112 -15.07 -13.41 9.08
C ALA A 112 -15.46 -14.71 9.84
N PRO A 113 -16.11 -14.59 11.01
CA PRO A 113 -16.51 -15.76 11.80
C PRO A 113 -17.49 -16.67 11.05
N GLY A 114 -18.21 -16.14 10.05
CA GLY A 114 -19.09 -16.92 9.18
C GLY A 114 -18.38 -17.96 8.32
N PHE A 115 -17.05 -17.93 8.20
CA PHE A 115 -16.27 -18.94 7.47
C PHE A 115 -15.82 -20.11 8.34
N LEU A 116 -16.02 -20.06 9.67
CA LEU A 116 -15.63 -21.13 10.58
C LEU A 116 -16.26 -22.47 10.18
N GLY A 117 -15.43 -23.51 10.08
CA GLY A 117 -15.85 -24.86 9.69
C GLY A 117 -16.10 -25.05 8.19
N SER A 118 -15.82 -24.05 7.36
CA SER A 118 -15.95 -24.14 5.89
C SER A 118 -14.59 -24.12 5.19
N SER A 119 -14.52 -24.66 3.97
CA SER A 119 -13.34 -24.56 3.09
C SER A 119 -13.00 -23.12 2.68
N THR A 120 -13.96 -22.20 2.80
CA THR A 120 -13.80 -20.75 2.55
C THR A 120 -12.76 -20.13 3.48
N LEU A 121 -12.64 -20.62 4.73
CA LEU A 121 -11.68 -20.09 5.70
C LEU A 121 -10.24 -20.26 5.20
N ASP A 122 -9.89 -21.48 4.77
CA ASP A 122 -8.54 -21.79 4.31
C ASP A 122 -8.18 -21.01 3.05
N LEU A 123 -9.12 -20.84 2.13
CA LEU A 123 -8.96 -19.99 0.94
C LEU A 123 -8.71 -18.53 1.32
N THR A 124 -9.48 -18.01 2.28
CA THR A 124 -9.35 -16.62 2.75
C THR A 124 -7.98 -16.40 3.39
N VAL A 125 -7.54 -17.34 4.24
CA VAL A 125 -6.22 -17.27 4.90
C VAL A 125 -5.09 -17.31 3.88
N GLN A 126 -5.16 -18.19 2.88
CA GLN A 126 -4.15 -18.28 1.82
C GLN A 126 -4.10 -17.02 0.98
N ASN A 127 -5.25 -16.51 0.52
CA ASN A 127 -5.33 -15.26 -0.23
C ASN A 127 -4.78 -14.08 0.59
N ALA A 128 -5.17 -13.98 1.87
CA ALA A 128 -4.69 -12.91 2.75
C ALA A 128 -3.17 -12.95 2.95
N ARG A 129 -2.59 -14.15 3.12
CA ARG A 129 -1.13 -14.33 3.21
C ARG A 129 -0.42 -13.93 1.92
N LEU A 130 -0.97 -14.26 0.75
CA LEU A 130 -0.39 -13.90 -0.55
C LEU A 130 -0.44 -12.40 -0.83
N MET A 131 -1.49 -11.72 -0.38
CA MET A 131 -1.60 -10.28 -0.51
C MET A 131 -0.73 -9.52 0.51
N LEU A 132 -0.36 -10.16 1.61
CA LEU A 132 0.32 -9.52 2.73
C LEU A 132 1.67 -8.85 2.42
N PRO A 133 2.49 -9.31 1.46
CA PRO A 133 3.66 -8.56 0.99
C PRO A 133 3.34 -7.12 0.57
N TYR A 134 2.11 -6.84 0.11
CA TYR A 134 1.66 -5.48 -0.18
C TYR A 134 1.83 -4.56 1.03
N LEU A 135 1.56 -5.04 2.25
CA LEU A 135 1.72 -4.27 3.49
C LEU A 135 3.17 -3.78 3.67
N ALA A 136 4.14 -4.66 3.42
CA ALA A 136 5.55 -4.33 3.51
C ALA A 136 5.96 -3.24 2.52
N PHE A 137 5.31 -3.16 1.35
CA PHE A 137 5.59 -2.15 0.33
C PHE A 137 4.77 -0.85 0.50
N ALA A 138 3.54 -0.95 1.02
CA ALA A 138 2.65 0.20 1.19
C ALA A 138 3.22 1.25 2.16
N GLY A 139 3.96 0.80 3.16
CA GLY A 139 4.71 1.65 4.09
C GLY A 139 5.70 2.60 3.43
N PRO A 140 6.78 2.08 2.81
CA PRO A 140 7.74 2.90 2.11
C PRO A 140 7.11 3.72 0.98
N VAL A 141 6.10 3.20 0.28
CA VAL A 141 5.31 3.97 -0.70
C VAL A 141 4.69 5.21 -0.06
N THR A 142 4.05 5.07 1.10
CA THR A 142 3.41 6.18 1.82
C THR A 142 4.44 7.24 2.22
N VAL A 143 5.58 6.82 2.77
CA VAL A 143 6.68 7.74 3.15
C VAL A 143 7.20 8.49 1.93
N LEU A 144 7.47 7.79 0.82
CA LEU A 144 7.97 8.40 -0.41
C LEU A 144 6.95 9.38 -1.00
N MET A 145 5.66 9.04 -0.98
CA MET A 145 4.59 9.94 -1.41
C MET A 145 4.53 11.20 -0.53
N GLY A 146 4.68 11.07 0.80
CA GLY A 146 4.76 12.20 1.72
C GLY A 146 5.92 13.15 1.38
N LEU A 147 7.11 12.60 1.15
CA LEU A 147 8.30 13.38 0.78
C LEU A 147 8.18 14.06 -0.59
N LEU A 148 7.59 13.38 -1.57
CA LEU A 148 7.33 13.94 -2.90
C LEU A 148 6.29 15.07 -2.83
N ASN A 149 5.27 14.93 -2.00
CA ASN A 149 4.30 16.00 -1.72
C ASN A 149 4.97 17.21 -1.06
N ALA A 150 5.89 16.99 -0.10
CA ALA A 150 6.64 18.08 0.56
C ALA A 150 7.49 18.90 -0.42
N GLN A 151 7.90 18.30 -1.54
CA GLN A 151 8.66 18.96 -2.62
C GLN A 151 7.78 19.48 -3.75
N GLY A 152 6.45 19.40 -3.62
CA GLY A 152 5.53 19.88 -4.64
C GLY A 152 5.32 18.96 -5.84
N ARG A 153 5.79 17.70 -5.81
CA ARG A 153 5.57 16.70 -6.88
C ARG A 153 4.21 16.00 -6.73
N PHE A 154 3.13 16.79 -6.63
CA PHE A 154 1.76 16.32 -6.35
C PHE A 154 1.16 15.40 -7.42
N ALA A 155 1.56 15.55 -8.68
CA ALA A 155 1.07 14.68 -9.76
C ALA A 155 1.56 13.24 -9.55
N LEU A 156 2.85 13.07 -9.27
CA LEU A 156 3.45 11.74 -9.11
C LEU A 156 2.84 10.99 -7.93
N THR A 157 2.50 11.70 -6.86
CA THR A 157 1.86 11.13 -5.67
C THR A 157 0.39 10.81 -5.94
N ALA A 158 -0.37 11.71 -6.57
CA ALA A 158 -1.77 11.49 -6.89
C ALA A 158 -1.99 10.33 -7.87
N PHE A 159 -1.07 10.11 -8.82
CA PHE A 159 -1.18 9.05 -9.81
C PHE A 159 -0.55 7.71 -9.38
N SER A 160 0.29 7.68 -8.34
CA SER A 160 0.93 6.44 -7.86
C SER A 160 -0.08 5.32 -7.56
N PRO A 161 -1.23 5.56 -6.89
CA PRO A 161 -2.23 4.51 -6.64
C PRO A 161 -2.90 3.95 -7.90
N LEU A 162 -2.87 4.66 -9.04
CA LEU A 162 -3.45 4.14 -10.29
C LEU A 162 -2.67 2.93 -10.77
N LEU A 163 -1.36 2.87 -10.55
CA LEU A 163 -0.54 1.72 -10.95
C LEU A 163 -1.02 0.43 -10.28
N PHE A 164 -1.41 0.51 -9.01
CA PHE A 164 -1.97 -0.63 -8.29
C PHE A 164 -3.25 -1.15 -8.96
N ASN A 165 -4.16 -0.23 -9.31
CA ASN A 165 -5.41 -0.61 -9.98
C ASN A 165 -5.17 -1.12 -11.40
N ILE A 166 -4.27 -0.49 -12.17
CA ILE A 166 -3.93 -0.91 -13.53
C ILE A 166 -3.33 -2.31 -13.53
N ALA A 167 -2.41 -2.62 -12.61
CA ALA A 167 -1.82 -3.94 -12.49
C ALA A 167 -2.88 -5.03 -12.25
N LEU A 168 -3.85 -4.77 -11.35
CA LEU A 168 -4.96 -5.69 -11.11
C LEU A 168 -5.88 -5.80 -12.33
N ILE A 169 -6.24 -4.69 -12.97
CA ILE A 169 -7.10 -4.70 -14.17
C ILE A 169 -6.46 -5.50 -15.30
N VAL A 170 -5.16 -5.33 -15.54
CA VAL A 170 -4.42 -6.09 -16.56
C VAL A 170 -4.41 -7.58 -16.21
N ALA A 171 -4.15 -7.95 -14.95
CA ALA A 171 -4.21 -9.35 -14.53
C ALA A 171 -5.62 -9.95 -14.72
N ILE A 172 -6.67 -9.22 -14.35
CA ILE A 172 -8.06 -9.65 -14.54
C ILE A 172 -8.35 -9.85 -16.03
N ALA A 173 -7.96 -8.90 -16.89
CA ALA A 173 -8.18 -9.01 -18.32
C ALA A 173 -7.51 -10.24 -18.92
N VAL A 174 -6.27 -10.54 -18.52
CA VAL A 174 -5.56 -11.76 -18.95
C VAL A 174 -6.27 -13.02 -18.47
N LEU A 175 -6.70 -13.06 -17.20
CA LEU A 175 -7.39 -14.21 -16.62
C LEU A 175 -8.76 -14.46 -17.26
N LEU A 176 -9.49 -13.40 -17.62
CA LEU A 176 -10.76 -13.49 -18.36
C LEU A 176 -10.54 -14.04 -19.78
N VAL A 177 -9.49 -13.60 -20.48
CA VAL A 177 -9.18 -14.09 -21.83
C VAL A 177 -8.76 -15.57 -21.82
N TRP A 178 -8.10 -16.01 -20.75
CA TRP A 178 -7.70 -17.42 -20.57
C TRP A 178 -8.80 -18.31 -19.99
N ASP A 179 -10.00 -17.78 -19.72
CA ASP A 179 -11.11 -18.52 -19.12
C ASP A 179 -10.67 -19.28 -17.85
N ALA A 180 -9.86 -18.59 -17.02
CA ALA A 180 -9.30 -19.18 -15.81
C ALA A 180 -10.40 -19.53 -14.81
N ASP A 181 -10.29 -20.69 -14.17
CA ASP A 181 -11.20 -21.06 -13.09
C ASP A 181 -11.08 -20.08 -11.92
N ALA A 182 -12.17 -19.91 -11.16
CA ALA A 182 -12.24 -18.91 -10.11
C ALA A 182 -11.18 -19.09 -9.02
N ALA A 183 -10.81 -20.34 -8.68
CA ALA A 183 -9.85 -20.61 -7.62
C ALA A 183 -8.44 -20.21 -8.04
N PHE A 184 -8.03 -20.58 -9.25
CA PHE A 184 -6.76 -20.15 -9.83
C PHE A 184 -6.73 -18.64 -10.03
N ALA A 185 -7.81 -18.04 -10.54
CA ALA A 185 -7.93 -16.60 -10.72
C ALA A 185 -7.77 -15.84 -9.40
N ALA A 186 -8.43 -16.28 -8.33
CA ALA A 186 -8.30 -15.67 -7.00
C ALA A 186 -6.87 -15.73 -6.47
N TRP A 187 -6.19 -16.87 -6.63
CA TRP A 187 -4.80 -17.06 -6.22
C TRP A 187 -3.84 -16.13 -7.00
N MET A 188 -4.01 -16.05 -8.32
CA MET A 188 -3.26 -15.15 -9.21
C MET A 188 -3.46 -13.68 -8.86
N LEU A 189 -4.71 -13.27 -8.63
CA LEU A 189 -5.01 -11.90 -8.23
C LEU A 189 -4.42 -11.57 -6.86
N ALA A 190 -4.48 -12.50 -5.90
CA ALA A 190 -3.90 -12.33 -4.58
C ALA A 190 -2.38 -12.11 -4.66
N ALA A 191 -1.68 -12.89 -5.48
CA ALA A 191 -0.26 -12.68 -5.75
C ALA A 191 0.00 -11.33 -6.46
N THR A 192 -0.86 -10.94 -7.40
CA THR A 192 -0.76 -9.68 -8.13
C THR A 192 -0.83 -8.47 -7.21
N VAL A 193 -1.59 -8.52 -6.11
CA VAL A 193 -1.64 -7.44 -5.11
C VAL A 193 -0.25 -7.14 -4.52
N GLY A 194 0.52 -8.17 -4.16
CA GLY A 194 1.89 -8.01 -3.68
C GLY A 194 2.82 -7.43 -4.76
N ILE A 195 2.72 -7.95 -5.99
CA ILE A 195 3.51 -7.49 -7.14
C ILE A 195 3.19 -6.03 -7.46
N ALA A 196 1.92 -5.64 -7.45
CA ALA A 196 1.46 -4.28 -7.69
C ALA A 196 2.04 -3.29 -6.65
N GLY A 197 2.10 -3.70 -5.38
CA GLY A 197 2.76 -2.92 -4.33
C GLY A 197 4.27 -2.75 -4.59
N LEU A 198 4.94 -3.81 -5.02
CA LEU A 198 6.36 -3.76 -5.38
C LEU A 198 6.60 -2.84 -6.58
N LEU A 199 5.80 -2.97 -7.65
CA LEU A 199 5.89 -2.09 -8.83
C LEU A 199 5.69 -0.63 -8.47
N GLN A 200 4.71 -0.34 -7.60
CA GLN A 200 4.47 1.00 -7.10
C GLN A 200 5.69 1.55 -6.34
N LEU A 201 6.30 0.74 -5.48
CA LEU A 201 7.51 1.09 -4.75
C LEU A 201 8.69 1.35 -5.69
N LEU A 202 8.95 0.46 -6.65
CA LEU A 202 10.04 0.60 -7.62
C LEU A 202 9.89 1.85 -8.48
N MET A 203 8.66 2.18 -8.89
CA MET A 203 8.36 3.39 -9.65
C MET A 203 8.64 4.66 -8.83
N LEU A 204 8.31 4.68 -7.54
CA LEU A 204 8.65 5.81 -6.67
C LEU A 204 10.15 5.89 -6.36
N LEU A 205 10.83 4.74 -6.25
CA LEU A 205 12.27 4.67 -6.05
C LEU A 205 13.05 5.12 -7.30
N SER A 206 12.59 4.81 -8.51
CA SER A 206 13.23 5.25 -9.76
C SER A 206 13.13 6.77 -9.95
N GLN A 207 12.11 7.38 -9.36
CA GLN A 207 11.89 8.83 -9.35
C GLN A 207 12.73 9.57 -8.31
N ARG A 208 13.57 8.87 -7.53
CA ARG A 208 14.56 9.47 -6.64
C ARG A 208 15.51 10.33 -7.47
N SER A 209 15.35 11.64 -7.39
CA SER A 209 16.41 12.59 -7.71
C SER A 209 17.50 12.47 -6.64
N ALA A 210 18.36 11.47 -6.81
CA ALA A 210 19.66 11.19 -6.18
C ALA A 210 19.87 11.26 -4.64
N ARG A 211 19.11 12.00 -3.81
CA ARG A 211 19.48 12.22 -2.38
C ARG A 211 18.33 12.32 -1.39
N LEU A 212 17.09 12.11 -1.81
CA LEU A 212 15.89 12.42 -1.00
C LEU A 212 15.76 11.68 0.34
N ALA A 213 16.32 10.48 0.47
CA ALA A 213 16.19 9.63 1.66
C ALA A 213 17.44 8.75 1.86
N THR A 214 18.61 9.38 1.80
CA THR A 214 19.91 8.70 1.91
C THR A 214 20.72 9.28 3.07
N PRO A 215 21.38 8.47 3.90
CA PRO A 215 21.41 6.99 3.87
C PRO A 215 20.13 6.37 4.45
N LEU A 216 19.77 5.18 3.95
CA LEU A 216 18.73 4.34 4.56
C LEU A 216 19.28 3.77 5.87
N ARG A 217 18.67 4.14 6.99
CA ARG A 217 19.07 3.67 8.32
C ARG A 217 17.83 3.36 9.15
N VAL A 218 17.91 2.33 9.99
CA VAL A 218 16.93 2.09 11.04
C VAL A 218 17.50 2.74 12.30
N GLY A 219 16.76 3.61 12.99
CA GLY A 219 17.30 4.25 14.20
C GLY A 219 16.33 5.10 14.99
N PHE A 220 16.12 4.78 16.27
CA PHE A 220 15.16 5.42 17.18
C PHE A 220 15.71 6.64 17.94
N ASP A 221 16.32 7.57 17.22
CA ASP A 221 16.92 8.77 17.82
C ASP A 221 15.88 9.70 18.46
N LYS A 222 16.33 10.72 19.21
CA LYS A 222 15.44 11.72 19.85
C LYS A 222 14.48 12.37 18.85
N ASP A 223 14.94 12.68 17.64
CA ASP A 223 14.10 13.25 16.57
C ASP A 223 13.01 12.28 16.11
N MET A 224 13.32 10.98 16.07
CA MET A 224 12.36 9.95 15.65
C MET A 224 11.36 9.63 16.75
N ARG A 225 11.78 9.67 18.03
CA ARG A 225 10.86 9.61 19.18
C ARG A 225 9.91 10.81 19.22
N GLY A 226 10.42 12.01 18.92
CA GLY A 226 9.59 13.21 18.80
C GLY A 226 8.65 13.20 17.59
N PHE A 227 9.00 12.47 16.52
CA PHE A 227 8.15 12.22 15.37
C PHE A 227 7.01 11.24 15.71
N PHE A 228 7.33 10.07 16.27
CA PHE A 228 6.32 9.07 16.65
C PHE A 228 5.43 9.52 17.81
N ALA A 229 5.88 10.43 18.68
CA ALA A 229 5.02 11.00 19.72
C ALA A 229 3.94 11.96 19.16
N LYS A 230 4.06 12.36 17.89
CA LYS A 230 3.16 13.30 17.19
C LYS A 230 2.42 12.66 16.02
N ALA A 231 2.70 11.40 15.73
CA ALA A 231 2.09 10.59 14.68
C ALA A 231 1.23 9.51 15.35
#